data_AF-R4XE30-F1
#
_entry.id   AF-R4XE30-F1
#
_cell.length_a   1.000
_cell.length_b   1.000
_cell.length_c   1.000
_cell.angle_alpha   90.00
_cell.angle_beta   90.00
_cell.angle_gamma   90.00
#
_symmetry.space_group_name_H-M   'P 1'
#
loop_
_entity.id
_entity.type
_entity.pdbx_description
1 polymer ?
#
loop_
_entity_poly.entity_id
_entity_poly.type
_entity_poly.pdbx_seq_one_letter_code
_entity_poly.pdbx_strand_id
1 'polypeptide(L)'
;MVLPSRILQGARRLPLTTKQGHNYYRGTRTGSMGRHTKHGGYEVDFARVRTYPRPANLDSCSLMPFVSRKVTPLRAKNGSGETHLTGEMYLENWRLNGDVKA
;
A
#
# COMPACT_ATOMS: atom_id res chain seq x y z
N MET A 1 -26.48 -14.73 50.00
CA MET A 1 -25.47 -13.88 49.32
C MET A 1 -25.71 -13.96 47.83
N VAL A 2 -26.01 -12.84 47.17
CA VAL A 2 -26.17 -12.80 45.71
C VAL A 2 -24.80 -12.57 45.09
N LEU A 3 -24.35 -13.47 44.22
CA LEU A 3 -23.09 -13.30 43.50
C LEU A 3 -23.27 -12.24 42.38
N PRO A 4 -22.31 -11.31 42.21
CA PRO A 4 -22.37 -10.34 41.12
C PRO A 4 -22.29 -11.06 39.76
N SER A 5 -22.90 -10.47 38.74
CA SER A 5 -22.93 -11.05 37.39
C SER A 5 -21.52 -11.17 36.80
N ARG A 6 -21.29 -12.16 35.92
CA ARG A 6 -19.95 -12.41 35.33
C ARG A 6 -19.35 -11.21 34.59
N ILE A 7 -20.20 -10.33 34.05
CA ILE A 7 -19.77 -9.09 33.39
C ILE A 7 -19.12 -8.14 34.40
N LEU A 8 -19.72 -7.99 35.60
CA LEU A 8 -19.17 -7.22 36.71
C LEU A 8 -17.90 -7.86 37.28
N GLN A 9 -17.74 -9.18 37.12
CA GLN A 9 -16.53 -9.93 37.48
C GLN A 9 -15.43 -9.87 36.38
N GLY A 10 -15.62 -9.08 35.31
CA GLY A 10 -14.60 -8.84 34.29
C GLY A 10 -14.70 -9.71 33.03
N ALA A 11 -15.75 -10.54 32.88
CA ALA A 11 -15.99 -11.24 31.63
C ALA A 11 -16.32 -10.24 30.51
N ARG A 12 -15.49 -10.21 29.46
CA ARG A 12 -15.62 -9.28 28.33
C ARG A 12 -15.87 -10.04 27.03
N ARG A 13 -16.85 -9.59 26.24
CA ARG A 13 -17.16 -10.11 24.89
C ARG A 13 -16.34 -9.36 23.83
N LEU A 14 -15.02 -9.45 23.93
CA LEU A 14 -14.10 -8.83 22.98
C LEU A 14 -13.73 -9.84 21.87
N PRO A 15 -13.41 -9.36 20.65
CA PRO A 15 -12.90 -10.23 19.60
C PRO A 15 -11.58 -10.88 20.03
N LEU A 16 -11.43 -12.17 19.75
CA LEU A 16 -10.19 -12.90 20.06
C LEU A 16 -9.02 -12.34 19.25
N THR A 17 -7.91 -12.16 19.93
CA THR A 17 -6.63 -11.79 19.32
C THR A 17 -5.81 -13.04 18.98
N THR A 18 -4.66 -12.85 18.32
CA THR A 18 -3.74 -13.96 17.99
C THR A 18 -3.09 -14.60 19.22
N LYS A 19 -3.22 -13.98 20.41
CA LYS A 19 -2.57 -14.43 21.67
C LYS A 19 -3.55 -15.09 22.64
N GLN A 20 -4.80 -15.30 22.24
CA GLN A 20 -5.86 -15.85 23.08
C GLN A 20 -6.34 -17.19 22.51
N GLY A 21 -6.82 -18.08 23.38
CA GLY A 21 -7.32 -19.42 23.01
C GLY A 21 -6.22 -20.48 22.87
N HIS A 22 -6.62 -21.74 22.99
CA HIS A 22 -5.75 -22.92 22.78
C HIS A 22 -6.08 -23.54 21.41
N ASN A 23 -5.07 -23.86 20.59
CA ASN A 23 -5.23 -24.33 19.20
C ASN A 23 -6.07 -23.40 18.30
N TYR A 24 -6.13 -22.11 18.63
CA TYR A 24 -6.78 -21.09 17.82
C TYR A 24 -5.73 -20.34 16.99
N TYR A 25 -5.82 -20.47 15.66
CA TYR A 25 -4.98 -19.70 14.74
C TYR A 25 -5.77 -18.53 14.15
N ARG A 26 -5.21 -17.33 14.25
CA ARG A 26 -5.73 -16.11 13.63
C ARG A 26 -4.62 -15.44 12.83
N GLY A 27 -4.84 -15.25 11.53
CA GLY A 27 -3.89 -14.57 10.64
C GLY A 27 -3.86 -13.04 10.84
N THR A 28 -2.82 -12.41 10.28
CA THR A 28 -2.57 -10.96 10.35
C THR A 28 -2.64 -10.27 8.99
N ARG A 29 -3.30 -10.89 7.99
CA ARG A 29 -3.45 -10.38 6.61
C ARG A 29 -2.12 -10.24 5.85
N THR A 30 -1.16 -11.10 6.12
CA THR A 30 0.10 -11.17 5.34
C THR A 30 -0.10 -11.62 3.89
N GLY A 31 -1.24 -12.26 3.57
CA GLY A 31 -1.53 -12.85 2.27
C GLY A 31 -1.05 -14.31 2.16
N SER A 32 -1.53 -15.04 1.17
CA SER A 32 -1.06 -16.41 0.90
C SER A 32 0.08 -16.40 -0.11
N MET A 33 1.27 -16.79 0.32
CA MET A 33 2.49 -16.82 -0.51
C MET A 33 2.75 -18.19 -1.14
N GLY A 34 1.77 -19.08 -1.14
CA GLY A 34 1.97 -20.48 -1.46
C GLY A 34 0.83 -21.37 -0.98
N ARG A 35 1.17 -22.62 -0.62
CA ARG A 35 0.19 -23.64 -0.25
C ARG A 35 0.73 -24.59 0.84
N HIS A 36 -0.16 -25.05 1.71
CA HIS A 36 0.15 -26.13 2.66
C HIS A 36 0.25 -27.49 1.94
N THR A 37 1.21 -28.30 2.37
CA THR A 37 1.41 -29.67 1.90
C THR A 37 0.56 -30.66 2.71
N LYS A 38 0.38 -31.88 2.19
CA LYS A 38 -0.39 -32.95 2.86
C LYS A 38 0.13 -33.25 4.27
N HIS A 39 1.42 -33.08 4.51
CA HIS A 39 2.10 -33.44 5.76
C HIS A 39 2.41 -32.22 6.65
N GLY A 40 1.70 -31.10 6.46
CA GLY A 40 1.81 -29.93 7.33
C GLY A 40 2.93 -28.94 7.00
N GLY A 41 3.79 -29.25 6.02
CA GLY A 41 4.76 -28.29 5.47
C GLY A 41 4.10 -27.17 4.64
N TYR A 42 4.89 -26.19 4.20
CA TYR A 42 4.42 -25.09 3.34
C TYR A 42 5.36 -24.91 2.14
N GLU A 43 4.79 -24.85 0.95
CA GLU A 43 5.51 -24.64 -0.31
C GLU A 43 5.25 -23.21 -0.80
N VAL A 44 6.32 -22.45 -1.07
CA VAL A 44 6.24 -21.05 -1.49
C VAL A 44 6.10 -20.95 -3.00
N ASP A 45 5.10 -20.18 -3.44
CA ASP A 45 4.89 -19.80 -4.83
C ASP A 45 5.50 -18.41 -5.07
N PHE A 46 6.69 -18.37 -5.67
CA PHE A 46 7.43 -17.12 -5.92
C PHE A 46 6.69 -16.14 -6.84
N ALA A 47 5.73 -16.60 -7.66
CA ALA A 47 4.91 -15.70 -8.47
C ALA A 47 3.95 -14.83 -7.62
N ARG A 48 3.65 -15.26 -6.39
CA ARG A 48 2.79 -14.52 -5.43
C ARG A 48 3.58 -13.69 -4.43
N VAL A 49 4.90 -13.89 -4.36
CA VAL A 49 5.77 -13.15 -3.45
C VAL A 49 5.89 -11.71 -3.95
N ARG A 50 5.56 -10.77 -3.07
CA ARG A 50 5.62 -9.33 -3.39
C ARG A 50 7.07 -8.85 -3.39
N THR A 51 7.51 -8.26 -4.50
CA THR A 51 8.81 -7.59 -4.64
C THR A 51 8.64 -6.08 -4.70
N TYR A 52 9.61 -5.34 -4.17
CA TYR A 52 9.65 -3.87 -4.25
C TYR A 52 10.87 -3.46 -5.07
N PRO A 53 10.75 -3.33 -6.41
CA PRO A 53 11.89 -3.05 -7.28
C PRO A 53 12.44 -1.65 -7.03
N ARG A 54 13.75 -1.56 -6.84
CA ARG A 54 14.47 -0.28 -6.72
C ARG A 54 14.75 0.27 -8.13
N PRO A 55 14.45 1.55 -8.42
CA PRO A 55 14.83 2.17 -9.69
C PRO A 55 16.34 2.13 -9.92
N ALA A 56 16.74 1.96 -11.19
CA ALA A 56 18.15 2.08 -11.57
C ALA A 56 18.63 3.54 -11.35
N ASN A 57 19.88 3.70 -10.93
CA ASN A 57 20.54 5.02 -10.75
C ASN A 57 19.94 5.92 -9.66
N LEU A 58 19.29 5.34 -8.64
CA LEU A 58 18.79 6.12 -7.50
C LEU A 58 19.93 6.83 -6.72
N ASP A 59 21.15 6.27 -6.76
CA ASP A 59 22.32 6.83 -6.08
C ASP A 59 22.81 8.15 -6.70
N SER A 60 22.55 8.36 -7.99
CA SER A 60 22.85 9.61 -8.69
C SER A 60 21.64 10.54 -8.80
N CYS A 61 20.52 10.20 -8.16
CA CYS A 61 19.30 11.01 -8.22
C CYS A 61 19.49 12.31 -7.41
N SER A 62 19.34 13.46 -8.07
CA SER A 62 19.43 14.77 -7.42
C SER A 62 18.14 15.18 -6.69
N LEU A 63 17.03 14.48 -6.94
CA LEU A 63 15.74 14.80 -6.35
C LEU A 63 15.69 14.40 -4.87
N MET A 64 15.25 15.35 -4.04
CA MET A 64 15.10 15.17 -2.59
C MET A 64 13.63 15.16 -2.19
N PRO A 65 13.28 14.56 -1.04
CA PRO A 65 11.89 14.56 -0.53
C PRO A 65 11.37 15.95 -0.13
N PHE A 66 12.23 16.96 -0.06
CA PHE A 66 11.89 18.32 0.32
C PHE A 66 12.36 19.32 -0.72
N VAL A 67 11.61 20.42 -0.83
CA VAL A 67 11.94 21.56 -1.69
C VAL A 67 12.30 22.75 -0.80
N SER A 68 13.22 23.61 -1.27
CA SER A 68 13.58 24.83 -0.56
C SER A 68 12.38 25.76 -0.40
N ARG A 69 12.23 26.38 0.78
CA ARG A 69 11.16 27.35 1.08
C ARG A 69 11.20 28.61 0.20
N LYS A 70 12.32 28.87 -0.47
CA LYS A 70 12.46 29.97 -1.43
C LYS A 70 11.70 29.72 -2.73
N VAL A 71 11.38 28.46 -3.03
CA VAL A 71 10.61 28.10 -4.24
C VAL A 71 9.13 28.35 -3.95
N THR A 72 8.52 29.23 -4.74
CA THR A 72 7.07 29.47 -4.67
C THR A 72 6.32 28.25 -5.23
N PRO A 73 5.30 27.72 -4.52
CA PRO A 73 4.52 26.60 -5.02
C PRO A 73 3.78 27.00 -6.29
N LEU A 74 3.99 26.24 -7.37
CA LEU A 74 3.30 26.45 -8.64
C LEU A 74 1.91 25.81 -8.59
N ARG A 75 0.88 26.57 -8.97
CA ARG A 75 -0.46 26.03 -9.24
C ARG A 75 -0.71 26.06 -10.73
N ALA A 76 -0.78 24.89 -11.35
CA ALA A 76 -1.16 24.77 -12.75
C ALA A 76 -2.59 25.31 -12.91
N LYS A 77 -2.77 26.22 -13.87
CA LYS A 77 -4.08 26.73 -14.28
C LYS A 77 -4.46 26.01 -15.56
N ASN A 78 -5.58 25.28 -15.53
CA ASN A 78 -6.22 24.81 -16.75
C ASN A 78 -7.33 25.78 -17.15
N GLY A 79 -7.86 25.64 -18.37
CA GLY A 79 -9.11 26.27 -18.75
C GLY A 79 -10.23 25.95 -17.77
N SER A 80 -11.21 26.84 -17.65
CA SER A 80 -12.37 26.63 -16.77
C SER A 80 -13.11 25.34 -17.14
N GLY A 81 -13.06 24.33 -16.26
CA GLY A 81 -13.74 23.04 -16.45
C GLY A 81 -12.83 21.90 -16.94
N GLU A 82 -11.55 22.17 -17.23
CA GLU A 82 -10.63 21.16 -17.76
C GLU A 82 -9.80 20.50 -16.65
N THR A 83 -9.72 19.18 -16.69
CA THR A 83 -8.90 18.39 -15.76
C THR A 83 -7.52 18.14 -16.38
N HIS A 84 -6.48 17.95 -15.56
CA HIS A 84 -5.13 17.62 -16.05
C HIS A 84 -5.01 16.24 -16.74
N LEU A 85 -6.11 15.49 -16.83
CA LEU A 85 -6.18 14.12 -17.38
C LEU A 85 -6.91 14.07 -18.73
N THR A 86 -7.24 15.22 -19.34
CA THR A 86 -7.90 15.26 -20.64
C THR A 86 -6.97 14.72 -21.74
N GLY A 87 -7.51 13.86 -22.61
CA GLY A 87 -6.74 13.24 -23.70
C GLY A 87 -6.18 14.25 -24.71
N GLU A 88 -6.91 15.32 -25.00
CA GLU A 88 -6.46 16.40 -25.90
C GLU A 88 -5.21 17.10 -25.37
N MET A 89 -5.20 17.49 -24.08
CA MET A 89 -4.02 18.09 -23.43
C MET A 89 -2.82 17.14 -23.45
N TYR A 90 -3.04 15.84 -23.26
CA TYR A 90 -1.98 14.85 -23.38
C TYR A 90 -1.44 14.77 -24.81
N LEU A 91 -2.32 14.73 -25.81
CA LEU A 91 -1.91 14.66 -27.22
C LEU A 91 -1.16 15.91 -27.66
N GLU A 92 -1.59 17.10 -27.25
CA GLU A 92 -0.88 18.35 -27.50
C GLU A 92 0.48 18.37 -26.80
N ASN A 93 0.56 17.99 -25.52
CA ASN A 93 1.84 17.86 -24.82
C ASN A 93 2.75 16.83 -25.47
N TRP A 94 2.21 15.73 -26.00
CA TRP A 94 2.96 14.73 -26.74
C TRP A 94 3.40 15.25 -28.11
N ARG A 95 2.60 16.07 -28.82
CA ARG A 95 3.06 16.73 -30.06
C ARG A 95 4.17 17.74 -29.79
N LEU A 96 4.11 18.45 -28.67
CA LEU A 96 5.07 19.49 -28.29
C LEU A 96 6.38 18.90 -27.72
N ASN A 97 6.29 17.85 -26.91
CA ASN A 97 7.42 17.28 -26.17
C ASN A 97 7.81 15.86 -26.62
N GLY A 98 6.95 15.19 -27.37
CA GLY A 98 7.17 13.85 -27.90
C GLY A 98 7.85 13.90 -29.26
N ASP A 99 9.09 13.41 -29.27
CA ASP A 99 9.87 12.95 -30.42
C ASP A 99 10.11 13.93 -31.58
N VAL A 100 11.07 14.82 -31.34
CA VAL A 100 12.12 15.08 -32.34
C VAL A 100 13.23 14.03 -32.16
N LYS A 101 13.29 13.13 -33.14
CA LYS A 101 14.36 12.17 -33.55
C LYS A 101 14.44 10.81 -32.84
N ALA A 102 13.88 9.80 -33.52
CA ALA A 102 14.63 8.58 -33.81
C ALA A 102 15.84 8.87 -34.72
#